data_AF-A0A658NPD5-F1
#
_entry.id   AF-A0A658NPD5-F1
#
_cell.length_a   1.000
_cell.length_b   1.000
_cell.length_c   1.000
_cell.angle_alpha   90.00
_cell.angle_beta   90.00
_cell.angle_gamma   90.00
#
_symmetry.space_group_name_H-M   'P 1'
#
loop_
_entity.id
_entity.type
_entity.pdbx_description
1 polymer ?
#
loop_
_entity_poly.entity_id
_entity_poly.type
_entity_poly.pdbx_seq_one_letter_code
_entity_poly.pdbx_strand_id
1 'polypeptide(L)'
;GRLMRREDADAAALVVAALRADGVRVLEHTEAVRCEVDGDEQRLVVRHGNGMEEAIPFDALLCAVGRVANTTGYGLEELGIPVTRQRTVETTEYLQTLYPIIY
;
A
#
# COMPACT_ATOMS: atom_id res chain seq x y z
N GLY A 1 9.30 7.39 1.04
CA GLY A 1 9.45 7.49 -0.43
C GLY A 1 8.42 8.44 -1.00
N ARG A 2 8.33 8.56 -2.33
CA ARG A 2 7.51 9.55 -3.05
C ARG A 2 6.03 9.12 -3.19
N LEU A 3 5.13 10.07 -3.39
CA LEU A 3 3.76 9.82 -3.88
C LEU A 3 3.78 9.30 -5.33
N MET A 4 2.80 8.47 -5.72
CA MET A 4 2.68 7.92 -7.09
C MET A 4 3.98 7.30 -7.63
N ARG A 5 4.66 6.45 -6.85
CA ARG A 5 6.00 5.92 -7.17
C ARG A 5 6.13 5.19 -8.51
N ARG A 6 5.02 4.72 -9.07
CA ARG A 6 4.97 3.99 -10.35
C ARG A 6 4.86 4.92 -11.55
N GLU A 7 4.53 6.18 -11.33
CA GLU A 7 4.39 7.20 -12.36
C GLU A 7 5.69 7.97 -12.57
N ASP A 8 5.73 8.70 -13.68
CA ASP A 8 6.79 9.65 -13.99
C ASP A 8 6.94 10.74 -12.91
N ALA A 9 8.18 11.19 -12.69
CA ALA A 9 8.49 12.11 -11.62
C ALA A 9 7.86 13.50 -11.82
N ASP A 10 7.79 13.98 -13.07
CA ASP A 10 7.23 15.29 -13.38
C ASP A 10 5.70 15.27 -13.20
N ALA A 11 5.06 14.19 -13.64
CA ALA A 11 3.63 13.97 -13.42
C ALA A 11 3.29 13.90 -11.92
N ALA A 12 4.06 13.14 -11.14
CA ALA A 12 3.86 13.04 -9.70
C ALA A 12 4.05 14.40 -9.00
N ALA A 13 5.01 15.21 -9.42
CA ALA A 13 5.26 16.53 -8.86
C ALA A 13 4.07 17.49 -9.07
N LEU A 14 3.44 17.46 -10.24
CA LEU A 14 2.22 18.24 -10.52
C LEU A 14 1.07 17.88 -9.57
N VAL A 15 0.86 16.58 -9.32
CA VAL A 15 -0.18 16.10 -8.40
C VAL A 15 0.11 16.51 -6.96
N VAL A 16 1.37 16.39 -6.51
CA VAL A 16 1.77 16.83 -5.16
C VAL A 16 1.55 18.35 -4.99
N ALA A 17 1.88 19.14 -6.02
CA ALA A 17 1.66 20.59 -5.98
C ALA A 17 0.17 20.94 -5.89
N ALA A 18 -0.68 20.26 -6.67
CA ALA A 18 -2.13 20.44 -6.61
C ALA A 18 -2.70 20.08 -5.24
N LEU A 19 -2.35 18.91 -4.69
CA LEU A 19 -2.79 18.50 -3.34
C LEU A 19 -2.38 19.51 -2.27
N ARG A 20 -1.16 20.03 -2.33
CA ARG A 20 -0.68 21.05 -1.39
C ARG A 20 -1.44 22.37 -1.56
N ALA A 21 -1.75 22.76 -2.80
CA ALA A 21 -2.56 23.95 -3.07
C ALA A 21 -3.99 23.82 -2.52
N ASP A 22 -4.54 22.59 -2.50
CA ASP A 22 -5.83 22.27 -1.89
C ASP A 22 -5.77 22.16 -0.35
N GLY A 23 -4.61 22.42 0.27
CA GLY A 23 -4.40 22.39 1.71
C GLY A 23 -4.08 21.01 2.29
N VAL A 24 -3.86 20.00 1.45
CA VAL A 24 -3.49 18.65 1.90
C VAL A 24 -2.03 18.63 2.35
N ARG A 25 -1.81 18.19 3.60
CA ARG A 25 -0.45 17.95 4.13
C ARG A 25 0.12 16.66 3.57
N VAL A 26 1.01 16.76 2.58
CA VAL A 26 1.69 15.61 1.97
C VAL A 26 3.04 15.35 2.64
N LEU A 27 3.15 14.25 3.39
CA LEU A 27 4.39 13.78 4.03
C LEU A 27 5.06 12.70 3.18
N GLU A 28 6.17 13.05 2.53
CA GLU A 28 7.00 12.12 1.76
C GLU A 28 8.24 11.73 2.55
N HIS A 29 8.87 10.60 2.21
CA HIS A 29 10.04 10.09 2.97
C HIS A 29 9.76 9.87 4.46
N THR A 30 8.50 9.65 4.79
CA THR A 30 8.01 9.37 6.14
C THR A 30 7.49 7.93 6.21
N GLU A 31 7.78 7.25 7.31
CA GLU A 31 7.33 5.90 7.63
C GLU A 31 6.24 5.96 8.71
N ALA A 32 5.11 5.29 8.50
CA ALA A 32 4.11 5.10 9.55
C ALA A 32 4.58 3.96 10.47
N VAL A 33 4.89 4.28 11.74
CA VAL A 33 5.50 3.33 12.67
C VAL A 33 4.44 2.55 13.44
N ARG A 34 3.48 3.26 14.04
CA ARG A 34 2.44 2.66 14.90
C ARG A 34 1.27 3.62 15.08
N CYS A 35 0.09 3.04 15.35
CA CYS A 35 -1.07 3.77 15.83
C CYS A 35 -1.16 3.59 17.35
N GLU A 36 -1.42 4.68 18.06
CA GLU A 36 -1.56 4.71 19.51
C GLU A 36 -2.85 5.42 19.88
N VAL A 37 -3.36 5.13 21.08
CA VAL A 37 -4.48 5.84 21.69
C VAL A 37 -3.99 6.39 23.02
N ASP A 38 -4.06 7.71 23.19
CA ASP A 38 -3.68 8.42 24.41
C ASP A 38 -4.93 9.10 25.00
N GLY A 39 -5.53 8.47 26.01
CA GLY A 39 -6.84 8.86 26.53
C GLY A 39 -7.92 8.68 25.46
N ASP A 40 -8.56 9.78 25.06
CA ASP A 40 -9.61 9.81 24.02
C ASP A 40 -9.07 10.19 22.63
N GLU A 41 -7.76 10.43 22.48
CA GLU A 41 -7.16 10.87 21.22
C GLU A 41 -6.41 9.74 20.50
N GLN A 42 -6.73 9.51 19.23
CA GLN A 42 -6.00 8.57 18.38
C GLN A 42 -4.84 9.30 17.69
N ARG A 43 -3.66 8.67 17.67
CA ARG A 43 -2.44 9.25 17.10
C ARG A 43 -1.73 8.26 16.20
N LEU A 44 -1.26 8.75 15.04
CA LEU A 44 -0.35 8.03 14.17
C LEU A 44 1.07 8.51 14.46
N VAL A 45 1.91 7.62 14.99
CA VAL A 45 3.33 7.90 15.13
C VAL A 45 4.01 7.63 13.79
N VAL A 46 4.64 8.67 13.26
CA VAL A 46 5.40 8.62 12.03
C VAL A 46 6.87 8.89 12.30
N ARG A 47 7.75 8.30 11.49
CA ARG A 47 9.19 8.54 11.52
C ARG A 47 9.63 9.21 10.23
N HIS A 48 10.27 10.37 10.36
CA HIS A 48 10.82 11.11 9.25
C HIS A 48 12.13 10.50 8.75
N GLY A 49 12.58 10.89 7.56
CA GLY A 49 13.84 10.40 6.97
C GLY A 49 15.10 10.72 7.80
N ASN A 50 15.01 11.67 8.74
CA ASN A 50 16.07 11.99 9.70
C ASN A 50 16.03 11.10 10.97
N GLY A 51 15.09 10.17 11.07
CA GLY A 51 14.91 9.27 12.22
C GLY A 51 14.04 9.83 13.35
N MET A 52 13.62 11.10 13.27
CA MET A 52 12.78 11.72 14.30
C MET A 52 11.34 11.21 14.20
N GLU A 53 10.72 10.93 15.35
CA GLU A 53 9.31 10.56 15.44
C GLU A 53 8.42 11.79 15.69
N GLU A 54 7.26 11.82 15.03
CA GLU A 54 6.19 12.81 15.21
C GLU A 54 4.89 12.06 15.45
N ALA A 55 4.10 12.49 16.43
CA ALA A 55 2.76 11.98 16.66
C ALA A 55 1.73 12.89 15.97
N ILE A 56 0.90 12.32 15.10
CA ILE A 56 -0.12 13.05 14.33
C ILE A 56 -1.50 12.62 14.84
N PRO A 57 -2.27 13.50 15.50
CA PRO A 57 -3.62 13.17 15.93
C PRO A 57 -4.57 13.04 14.73
N PHE A 58 -5.56 12.15 14.82
CA PHE A 58 -6.57 11.95 13.78
C PHE A 58 -7.90 11.45 14.36
N ASP A 59 -9.00 11.75 13.66
CA ASP A 59 -10.33 11.21 13.98
C ASP A 59 -10.63 9.90 13.21
N ALA A 60 -10.10 9.80 12.00
CA ALA A 60 -10.25 8.62 11.14
C ALA A 60 -8.95 8.34 10.38
N LEU A 61 -8.64 7.05 10.21
CA LEU A 61 -7.49 6.58 9.45
C LEU A 61 -7.92 5.72 8.26
N LEU A 62 -7.58 6.16 7.05
CA LEU A 62 -7.71 5.38 5.82
C LEU A 62 -6.40 4.65 5.51
N CYS A 63 -6.38 3.32 5.68
CA CYS A 63 -5.21 2.50 5.34
C CYS A 63 -5.23 2.11 3.85
N ALA A 64 -4.51 2.87 3.02
CA ALA A 64 -4.40 2.66 1.57
C ALA A 64 -2.98 2.24 1.13
N VAL A 65 -2.33 1.36 1.90
CA VAL A 65 -0.92 0.96 1.67
C VAL A 65 -0.71 -0.02 0.51
N GLY A 66 -1.79 -0.59 -0.03
CA GLY A 66 -1.77 -1.51 -1.14
C GLY A 66 -2.85 -2.58 -1.04
N ARG A 67 -2.74 -3.59 -1.90
CA ARG A 67 -3.61 -4.76 -1.94
C ARG A 67 -2.78 -6.01 -2.13
N VAL A 68 -3.27 -7.13 -1.59
CA VAL A 68 -2.72 -8.47 -1.80
C VAL A 68 -3.84 -9.31 -2.43
N ALA A 69 -3.50 -10.18 -3.37
CA ALA A 69 -4.50 -11.04 -3.98
C ALA A 69 -5.00 -12.09 -2.99
N ASN A 70 -6.28 -12.44 -3.08
CA ASN A 70 -6.89 -13.47 -2.27
C ASN A 70 -6.62 -14.84 -2.92
N THR A 71 -5.59 -15.53 -2.44
CA THR A 71 -5.16 -16.82 -3.02
C THR A 71 -5.34 -18.00 -2.06
N THR A 72 -6.06 -17.83 -0.96
CA THR A 72 -6.28 -18.87 0.06
C THR A 72 -7.77 -19.19 0.19
N GLY A 73 -8.09 -20.42 0.61
CA GLY A 73 -9.48 -20.86 0.83
C GLY A 73 -10.26 -21.20 -0.45
N TYR A 74 -9.57 -21.31 -1.59
CA TYR A 74 -10.16 -21.63 -2.90
C TYR A 74 -9.70 -22.99 -3.46
N GLY A 75 -8.98 -23.79 -2.69
CA GLY A 75 -8.53 -25.12 -3.12
C GLY A 75 -7.28 -25.11 -4.01
N LEU A 76 -6.55 -23.99 -4.10
CA LEU A 76 -5.42 -23.85 -5.02
C LEU A 76 -4.26 -24.79 -4.64
N GLU A 77 -4.01 -24.93 -3.34
CA GLU A 77 -3.01 -25.82 -2.78
C GLU A 77 -3.35 -27.29 -3.07
N GLU A 78 -4.61 -27.68 -2.91
CA GLU A 78 -5.11 -29.03 -3.19
C GLU A 78 -5.05 -29.37 -4.68
N LEU A 79 -5.27 -28.38 -5.54
CA LEU A 79 -5.12 -28.51 -7.00
C LEU A 79 -3.65 -28.40 -7.45
N GLY A 80 -2.72 -28.09 -6.56
CA GLY A 80 -1.31 -27.88 -6.90
C GLY A 80 -1.07 -26.68 -7.82
N ILE A 81 -1.98 -25.70 -7.85
CA ILE A 81 -1.83 -24.48 -8.64
C ILE A 81 -0.83 -23.56 -7.93
N PRO A 82 0.32 -23.25 -8.54
CA PRO A 82 1.35 -22.46 -7.88
C PRO A 82 0.95 -20.99 -7.70
N VAL A 83 1.47 -20.39 -6.63
CA VAL A 83 1.32 -18.98 -6.29
C VAL A 83 2.70 -18.33 -6.29
N THR A 84 2.81 -17.17 -6.93
CA THR A 84 4.07 -16.42 -7.05
C THR A 84 4.56 -15.88 -5.71
N ARG A 85 5.82 -15.39 -5.65
CA ARG A 85 6.33 -14.69 -4.45
C ARG A 85 5.50 -13.45 -4.08
N GLN A 86 4.86 -12.81 -5.06
CA GLN A 86 3.96 -11.67 -4.86
C GLN A 86 2.55 -12.08 -4.41
N ARG A 87 2.32 -13.37 -4.12
CA ARG A 87 1.04 -13.94 -3.68
C ARG A 87 -0.07 -13.79 -4.72
N THR A 88 0.26 -13.93 -6.00
CA THR A 88 -0.72 -14.01 -7.09
C THR A 88 -0.72 -15.41 -7.68
N VAL A 89 -1.82 -15.83 -8.31
CA VAL A 89 -1.83 -17.06 -9.10
C VAL A 89 -0.79 -16.96 -10.21
N GLU A 90 0.01 -18.01 -10.39
CA GLU A 90 0.99 -18.08 -11.47
C GLU A 90 0.29 -18.43 -12.79
N THR A 91 0.55 -17.64 -13.83
CA THR A 91 -0.09 -17.81 -15.13
C THR A 91 0.89 -17.63 -16.28
N THR A 92 0.54 -18.17 -17.44
CA THR A 92 1.22 -17.91 -18.72
C THR A 92 0.86 -16.52 -19.28
N GLU A 93 1.41 -16.18 -20.46
CA GLU A 93 1.03 -14.97 -21.22
C GLU A 93 -0.44 -14.92 -21.63
N TYR A 94 -1.12 -16.08 -21.65
CA TYR A 94 -2.56 -16.21 -21.95
C TYR A 94 -3.43 -16.19 -20.68
N LEU A 95 -2.84 -15.84 -19.53
CA LEU A 95 -3.49 -15.91 -18.21
C LEU A 95 -3.95 -17.32 -17.83
N GLN A 96 -3.30 -18.38 -18.34
CA GLN A 96 -3.65 -19.76 -18.01
C GLN A 96 -2.86 -20.27 -16.81
N THR A 97 -3.51 -21.03 -15.93
CA THR A 97 -2.86 -21.76 -14.83
C THR A 97 -2.24 -23.08 -15.31
N LEU A 98 -1.82 -23.94 -14.36
CA LEU A 98 -1.44 -25.34 -14.61
C LEU A 98 -2.52 -26.13 -15.38
N TYR A 99 -3.79 -25.77 -15.18
CA TYR A 99 -4.91 -26.40 -15.87
C TYR A 99 -5.40 -25.50 -17.01
N PRO A 100 -5.44 -25.98 -18.27
CA PRO A 100 -5.82 -25.17 -19.43
C PRO A 100 -7.22 -24.56 -19.39
N ILE A 101 -8.09 -25.05 -18.50
CA ILE A 101 -9.47 -24.58 -18.33
C ILE A 101 -9.65 -23.64 -17.12
N ILE A 102 -8.58 -23.34 -16.38
CA ILE A 102 -8.58 -22.45 -15.22
C ILE A 102 -7.60 -21.30 -15.52
N TYR A 103 -8.09 -20.06 -15.37
CA TYR A 103 -7.43 -18.81 -15.75
C TYR A 103 -7.40 -17.84 -14.57
#